data_AF-A0A931AYV6-F1
#
_entry.id   AF-A0A931AYV6-F1
#
_cell.length_a   1.000
_cell.length_b   1.000
_cell.length_c   1.000
_cell.angle_alpha   90.00
_cell.angle_beta   90.00
_cell.angle_gamma   90.00
#
_symmetry.space_group_name_H-M   'P 1'
#
loop_
_entity.id
_entity.type
_entity.pdbx_description
1 polymer ?
#
loop_
_entity_poly.entity_id
_entity_poly.type
_entity_poly.pdbx_seq_one_letter_code
_entity_poly.pdbx_strand_id
1 'polypeptide(L)'
;MTVLGYELVWATTWGEDANECVAPRLGLPRLPVVPWPEPSEEEERDIRAGRHWKTRPIVAWAAGRAFAWVDDEITGADREWVAAHHEGPALLHRVDARVGLGAEDFAVLTGWVRSLGG
;
A
#
# COMPACT_ATOMS: atom_id res chain seq x y z
N MET A 1 0.46 7.00 19.73
CA MET A 1 -0.77 7.52 19.12
C MET A 1 -0.52 7.71 17.63
N THR A 2 -0.97 6.79 16.77
CA THR A 2 -0.96 7.01 15.32
C THR A 2 -2.12 7.96 15.00
N VAL A 3 -1.81 9.14 14.46
CA VAL A 3 -2.76 10.27 14.32
C VAL A 3 -3.91 10.00 13.34
N LEU A 4 -3.87 8.85 12.64
CA LEU A 4 -4.84 8.43 11.63
C LEU A 4 -5.45 7.04 11.89
N GLY A 5 -5.09 6.37 12.98
CA GLY A 5 -5.62 5.02 13.30
C GLY A 5 -5.06 3.87 12.42
N TYR A 6 -4.03 4.13 11.62
CA TYR A 6 -3.35 3.10 10.83
C TYR A 6 -2.18 2.46 11.58
N GLU A 7 -1.91 1.20 11.27
CA GLU A 7 -0.62 0.57 11.45
C GLU A 7 0.18 0.71 10.16
N LEU A 8 1.29 1.46 10.20
CA LEU A 8 2.11 1.73 9.01
C LEU A 8 3.06 0.56 8.73
N VAL A 9 3.19 0.20 7.45
CA VAL A 9 4.05 -0.88 6.96
C VAL A 9 4.76 -0.40 5.69
N TRP A 10 6.04 -0.75 5.54
CA TRP A 10 6.80 -0.51 4.32
C TRP A 10 6.47 -1.53 3.23
N ALA A 11 5.90 -1.05 2.13
CA ALA A 11 5.64 -1.81 0.91
C ALA A 11 6.57 -1.34 -0.25
N THR A 12 7.88 -1.28 0.03
CA THR A 12 8.92 -0.85 -0.91
C THR A 12 9.98 -1.92 -1.15
N THR A 13 10.62 -1.90 -2.32
CA THR A 13 11.78 -2.73 -2.66
C THR A 13 13.02 -2.43 -1.81
N TRP A 14 13.05 -1.28 -1.13
CA TRP A 14 14.11 -0.94 -0.17
C TRP A 14 14.10 -1.86 1.04
N GLY A 15 12.97 -2.50 1.34
CA GLY A 15 12.85 -3.41 2.46
C GLY A 15 13.24 -2.74 3.79
N GLU A 16 14.18 -3.37 4.51
CA GLU A 16 14.68 -2.85 5.79
C GLU A 16 15.53 -1.58 5.66
N ASP A 17 16.13 -1.32 4.50
CA ASP A 17 16.90 -0.09 4.26
C ASP A 17 15.99 1.15 4.35
N ALA A 18 14.67 1.00 4.14
CA ALA A 18 13.70 2.07 4.36
C ALA A 18 13.66 2.53 5.83
N ASN A 19 13.87 1.61 6.78
CA ASN A 19 13.93 1.96 8.20
C ASN A 19 15.22 2.69 8.58
N GLU A 20 16.32 2.43 7.88
CA GLU A 20 17.61 3.06 8.15
C GLU A 20 17.72 4.42 7.45
N CYS A 21 17.19 4.52 6.24
CA CYS A 21 17.35 5.69 5.39
C CYS A 21 16.11 6.60 5.40
N VAL A 22 14.90 6.08 5.30
CA VAL A 22 13.70 6.91 5.11
C VAL A 22 13.06 7.28 6.44
N ALA A 23 12.86 6.32 7.34
CA ALA A 23 12.13 6.53 8.58
C ALA A 23 12.67 7.70 9.45
N PRO A 24 13.99 7.86 9.67
CA PRO A 24 14.51 8.95 10.51
C PRO A 24 14.27 10.34 9.91
N ARG A 25 14.27 10.44 8.58
CA ARG A 25 14.03 11.72 7.86
C ARG A 25 12.57 12.16 7.95
N LEU A 26 11.66 11.20 8.11
CA LEU A 26 10.22 11.43 8.26
C LEU A 26 9.77 11.45 9.73
N GLY A 27 10.69 11.26 10.68
CA GLY A 27 10.36 11.14 12.11
C GLY A 27 9.52 9.90 12.43
N LEU A 28 9.55 8.88 11.57
CA LEU A 28 8.83 7.63 11.75
C LEU A 28 9.63 6.67 12.63
N PRO A 29 8.95 5.84 13.45
CA PRO A 29 9.62 4.71 14.09
C PRO A 29 10.00 3.66 13.05
N ARG A 30 10.75 2.64 13.48
CA ARG A 30 10.96 1.44 12.68
C ARG A 30 9.61 0.78 12.38
N LEU A 31 9.32 0.51 11.12
CA LEU A 31 8.07 -0.10 10.67
C LEU A 31 8.28 -1.54 10.20
N PRO A 32 7.26 -2.40 10.27
CA PRO A 32 7.27 -3.69 9.58
C PRO A 32 7.46 -3.50 8.06
N VAL A 33 8.02 -4.52 7.42
CA VAL A 33 8.30 -4.55 5.97
C VAL A 33 7.52 -5.71 5.36
N VAL A 34 6.85 -5.47 4.22
CA VAL A 34 6.22 -6.55 3.45
C VAL A 34 7.31 -7.41 2.82
N PRO A 35 7.34 -8.73 3.05
CA PRO A 35 8.26 -9.64 2.38
C PRO A 35 7.82 -9.82 0.91
N TRP A 36 8.75 -9.59 -0.01
CA TRP A 36 8.50 -9.82 -1.43
C TRP A 36 8.81 -11.28 -1.78
N PRO A 37 7.91 -11.99 -2.48
CA PRO A 37 8.22 -13.31 -3.00
C PRO A 37 9.27 -13.20 -4.11
N GLU A 38 9.93 -14.33 -4.40
CA GLU A 38 10.74 -14.43 -5.61
C GLU A 38 9.86 -14.26 -6.87
N PRO A 39 10.39 -13.69 -7.96
CA PRO A 39 9.67 -13.56 -9.21
C PRO A 39 9.08 -14.90 -9.68
N SER A 40 7.88 -14.85 -10.25
CA SER A 40 7.15 -16.05 -10.67
C SER A 40 6.43 -15.85 -12.00
N GLU A 41 6.02 -16.94 -12.65
CA GLU A 41 5.22 -16.86 -13.87
C GLU A 41 3.86 -16.16 -13.65
N GLU A 42 3.34 -16.19 -12.41
CA GLU A 42 2.11 -15.47 -12.07
C GLU A 42 2.32 -13.96 -12.08
N GLU A 43 3.45 -13.50 -11.54
CA GLU A 43 3.85 -12.09 -11.61
C GLU A 43 3.96 -11.62 -13.06
N GLU A 44 4.63 -12.39 -13.92
CA GLU A 44 4.74 -12.02 -15.34
C GLU A 44 3.38 -11.91 -16.03
N ARG A 45 2.44 -12.81 -15.70
CA ARG A 45 1.07 -12.73 -16.23
C ARG A 45 0.35 -11.47 -15.75
N ASP A 46 0.55 -11.09 -14.50
CA ASP A 46 -0.04 -9.87 -13.94
C ASP A 46 0.53 -8.62 -14.60
N ILE A 47 1.85 -8.54 -14.79
CA ILE A 47 2.51 -7.44 -15.50
C ILE A 47 1.95 -7.33 -16.93
N ARG A 48 1.81 -8.46 -17.65
CA ARG A 48 1.19 -8.48 -18.99
C ARG A 48 -0.27 -8.05 -18.98
N ALA A 49 -0.99 -8.27 -17.89
CA ALA A 49 -2.36 -7.81 -17.68
C ALA A 49 -2.44 -6.35 -17.17
N GLY A 50 -1.30 -5.65 -17.04
CA GLY A 50 -1.23 -4.28 -16.56
C GLY A 50 -1.39 -4.13 -15.05
N ARG A 51 -1.30 -5.23 -14.28
CA ARG A 51 -1.29 -5.22 -12.82
C ARG A 51 0.12 -4.97 -12.29
N HIS A 52 0.19 -4.27 -11.18
CA HIS A 52 1.40 -4.07 -10.43
C HIS A 52 1.80 -5.35 -9.69
N TRP A 53 3.08 -5.71 -9.73
CA TRP A 53 3.60 -6.94 -9.12
C TRP A 53 3.41 -6.98 -7.59
N LYS A 54 3.41 -5.81 -6.92
CA LYS A 54 3.12 -5.69 -5.46
C LYS A 54 1.68 -6.03 -5.08
N THR A 55 0.72 -6.02 -6.02
CA THR A 55 -0.71 -6.10 -5.69
C THR A 55 -1.07 -7.38 -4.94
N ARG A 56 -0.61 -8.53 -5.43
CA ARG A 56 -0.86 -9.82 -4.76
C ARG A 56 -0.15 -9.95 -3.41
N PRO A 57 1.17 -9.67 -3.28
CA PRO A 57 1.84 -9.69 -1.99
C PRO A 57 1.19 -8.79 -0.94
N ILE A 58 0.74 -7.58 -1.32
CA ILE A 58 0.08 -6.65 -0.40
C ILE A 58 -1.26 -7.20 0.08
N VAL A 59 -2.07 -7.75 -0.83
CA VAL A 59 -3.38 -8.35 -0.47
C VAL A 59 -3.18 -9.59 0.40
N ALA A 60 -2.19 -10.43 0.09
CA ALA A 60 -1.84 -11.58 0.92
C ALA A 60 -1.38 -11.15 2.32
N TRP A 61 -0.57 -10.10 2.44
CA TRP A 61 -0.13 -9.53 3.72
C TRP A 61 -1.29 -8.92 4.53
N ALA A 62 -2.25 -8.29 3.86
CA ALA A 62 -3.45 -7.77 4.50
C ALA A 62 -4.25 -8.90 5.16
N ALA A 63 -4.24 -10.10 4.58
CA ALA A 63 -4.86 -11.31 5.14
C ALA A 63 -6.33 -11.08 5.53
N GLY A 64 -7.10 -10.45 4.63
CA GLY A 64 -8.51 -10.11 4.85
C GLY A 64 -8.76 -8.85 5.70
N ARG A 65 -7.74 -8.27 6.34
CA ARG A 65 -7.88 -7.01 7.09
C ARG A 65 -8.13 -5.84 6.16
N ALA A 66 -8.79 -4.80 6.68
CA ALA A 66 -8.91 -3.54 5.98
C ALA A 66 -7.50 -2.94 5.77
N PHE A 67 -7.20 -2.47 4.56
CA PHE A 67 -5.91 -1.82 4.28
C PHE A 67 -6.04 -0.64 3.32
N ALA A 68 -5.12 0.32 3.46
CA ALA A 68 -4.88 1.36 2.47
C ALA A 68 -3.50 1.16 1.87
N TRP A 69 -3.41 1.05 0.54
CA TRP A 69 -2.15 1.03 -0.20
C TRP A 69 -1.95 2.39 -0.88
N VAL A 70 -0.85 3.05 -0.55
CA VAL A 70 -0.46 4.36 -1.06
C VAL A 70 0.80 4.21 -1.91
N ASP A 71 0.71 4.45 -3.21
CA ASP A 71 1.83 4.26 -4.16
C ASP A 71 1.52 4.98 -5.48
N ASP A 72 2.53 5.50 -6.17
CA ASP A 72 2.39 6.25 -7.42
C ASP A 72 2.19 5.36 -8.66
N GLU A 73 2.54 4.08 -8.55
CA GLU A 73 2.50 3.09 -9.63
C GLU A 73 1.15 2.34 -9.70
N ILE A 74 0.19 2.66 -8.82
CA ILE A 74 -1.14 2.03 -8.79
C ILE A 74 -1.89 2.25 -10.11
N THR A 75 -2.39 1.17 -10.69
CA THR A 75 -3.14 1.16 -11.94
C THR A 75 -4.64 0.91 -11.72
N GLY A 76 -5.43 1.01 -12.80
CA GLY A 76 -6.83 0.57 -12.80
C GLY A 76 -6.98 -0.95 -12.61
N ALA A 77 -6.09 -1.74 -13.22
CA ALA A 77 -6.11 -3.20 -13.12
C ALA A 77 -5.86 -3.70 -11.69
N ASP A 78 -5.09 -2.95 -10.90
CA ASP A 78 -4.89 -3.23 -9.47
C ASP A 78 -6.19 -3.04 -8.69
N ARG A 79 -6.90 -1.92 -8.94
CA ARG A 79 -8.18 -1.62 -8.28
C ARG A 79 -9.23 -2.67 -8.58
N GLU A 80 -9.36 -3.03 -9.85
CA GLU A 80 -10.32 -4.06 -10.29
C GLU A 80 -10.00 -5.43 -9.66
N TRP A 81 -8.72 -5.81 -9.64
CA TRP A 81 -8.32 -7.08 -9.08
C TRP A 81 -8.53 -7.13 -7.57
N VAL A 82 -8.12 -6.09 -6.83
CA VAL A 82 -8.31 -6.03 -5.38
C VAL A 82 -9.81 -6.06 -5.02
N ALA A 83 -10.64 -5.30 -5.74
CA ALA A 83 -12.09 -5.31 -5.51
C ALA A 83 -12.73 -6.69 -5.75
N ALA A 84 -12.17 -7.50 -6.64
CA ALA A 84 -12.66 -8.84 -6.93
C ALA A 84 -12.09 -9.94 -6.02
N HIS A 85 -10.93 -9.74 -5.39
CA HIS A 85 -10.19 -10.81 -4.70
C HIS A 85 -9.94 -10.55 -3.21
N HIS A 86 -10.11 -9.33 -2.72
CA HIS A 86 -9.97 -9.02 -1.29
C HIS A 86 -11.35 -8.89 -0.65
N GLU A 87 -11.64 -9.72 0.35
CA GLU A 87 -12.94 -9.74 1.02
C GLU A 87 -13.15 -8.53 1.95
N GLY A 88 -12.06 -7.93 2.43
CA GLY A 88 -12.09 -6.79 3.33
C GLY A 88 -12.17 -5.44 2.59
N PRO A 89 -12.39 -4.33 3.32
CA PRO A 89 -12.28 -3.00 2.74
C PRO A 89 -10.85 -2.70 2.27
N ALA A 90 -10.69 -2.22 1.04
CA ALA A 90 -9.39 -1.78 0.52
C ALA A 90 -9.48 -0.39 -0.10
N LEU A 91 -8.54 0.47 0.26
CA LEU A 91 -8.31 1.74 -0.40
C LEU A 91 -7.00 1.68 -1.17
N LEU A 92 -7.05 1.83 -2.50
CA LEU A 92 -5.86 2.03 -3.31
C LEU A 92 -5.76 3.53 -3.60
N HIS A 93 -4.77 4.22 -3.03
CA HIS A 93 -4.62 5.68 -3.15
C HIS A 93 -3.38 6.01 -3.96
N ARG A 94 -3.57 6.50 -5.19
CA ARG A 94 -2.45 6.84 -6.08
C ARG A 94 -1.96 8.25 -5.79
N VAL A 95 -0.65 8.40 -5.59
CA VAL A 95 0.00 9.70 -5.34
C VAL A 95 0.88 10.12 -6.53
N ASP A 96 1.17 11.41 -6.69
CA ASP A 96 2.15 11.88 -7.69
C ASP A 96 3.56 11.84 -7.08
N ALA A 97 4.45 11.01 -7.65
CA ALA A 97 5.84 10.89 -7.20
C ALA A 97 6.62 12.22 -7.21
N ARG A 98 6.21 13.21 -8.02
CA ARG A 98 6.88 14.52 -8.08
C ARG A 98 6.59 15.41 -6.88
N VAL A 99 5.45 15.19 -6.23
CA VAL A 99 4.95 16.03 -5.12
C VAL A 99 5.00 15.26 -3.80
N GLY A 100 4.85 13.94 -3.85
CA GLY A 100 4.75 13.08 -2.68
C GLY A 100 3.39 13.23 -1.99
N LEU A 101 3.33 12.81 -0.72
CA LEU A 101 2.12 12.87 0.10
C LEU A 101 1.85 14.29 0.62
N GLY A 102 0.71 14.84 0.22
CA GLY A 102 0.20 16.15 0.62
C GLY A 102 -1.04 16.09 1.51
N ALA A 103 -1.54 17.27 1.87
CA ALA A 103 -2.71 17.41 2.75
C ALA A 103 -3.99 16.78 2.18
N GLU A 104 -4.17 16.81 0.86
CA GLU A 104 -5.32 16.20 0.19
C GLU A 104 -5.29 14.67 0.31
N ASP A 105 -4.12 14.06 0.19
CA ASP A 105 -3.94 12.61 0.36
C ASP A 105 -4.29 12.20 1.80
N PHE A 106 -3.84 12.96 2.79
CA PHE A 106 -4.19 12.71 4.19
C PHE A 106 -5.69 12.91 4.45
N ALA A 107 -6.35 13.84 3.77
CA ALA A 107 -7.79 14.02 3.87
C ALA A 107 -8.55 12.78 3.35
N VAL A 108 -8.11 12.22 2.22
CA VAL A 108 -8.66 10.96 1.66
C VAL A 108 -8.47 9.81 2.65
N LEU A 109 -7.25 9.61 3.16
CA LEU A 109 -6.94 8.54 4.11
C LEU A 109 -7.73 8.67 5.42
N THR A 110 -7.92 9.89 5.91
CA THR A 110 -8.72 10.15 7.11
C THR A 110 -10.21 9.89 6.86
N GLY A 111 -10.73 10.35 5.73
CA GLY A 111 -12.12 10.13 5.32
C GLY A 111 -12.46 8.65 5.21
N TRP A 112 -11.54 7.86 4.65
CA TRP A 112 -11.73 6.41 4.53
C TRP A 112 -11.79 5.72 5.89
N VAL A 113 -10.85 5.97 6.81
CA VAL A 113 -10.91 5.37 8.16
C VAL A 113 -12.22 5.70 8.87
N ARG A 114 -12.69 6.94 8.75
CA ARG A 114 -13.97 7.35 9.33
C ARG A 114 -15.16 6.59 8.73
N SER A 115 -15.11 6.25 7.45
CA SER A 115 -16.16 5.46 6.79
C SER A 115 -16.18 3.98 7.23
N LEU A 116 -15.07 3.45 7.77
CA LEU A 116 -14.99 2.07 8.27
C LEU A 116 -15.49 1.92 9.72
N GLY A 117 -15.47 2.99 10.51
CA GLY A 117 -15.90 3.01 11.91
C GLY A 117 -17.37 3.41 12.12
N GLY A 118 -18.17 3.42 11.05
CA GLY A 118 -19.61 3.72 11.07
C GLY A 118 -20.47 2.46 11.14
#